data_AF-A0A2S8UMN6-F1
#
_entry.id   AF-A0A2S8UMN6-F1
#
_cell.length_a   1.000
_cell.length_b   1.000
_cell.length_c   1.000
_cell.angle_alpha   90.00
_cell.angle_beta   90.00
_cell.angle_gamma   90.00
#
_symmetry.space_group_name_H-M   'P 1'
#
loop_
_entity.id
_entity.type
_entity.pdbx_description
1 polymer ?
#
loop_
_entity_poly.entity_id
_entity_poly.type
_entity_poly.pdbx_seq_one_letter_code
_entity_poly.pdbx_strand_id
1 'polypeptide(L)'
;MNNKSEDDAPSVLSEGIALLDASRVRVDLLRLMLAHDELTAIELMDALELTRIGVGKHLNELTEAGLLIERRATHPRGTGGVIYWRADRGR
;
A
#
# COMPACT_ATOMS: atom_id res chain seq x y z
N MET A 1 14.56 -36.36 6.50
CA MET A 1 14.83 -34.99 6.97
C MET A 1 14.09 -34.06 6.04
N ASN A 2 12.96 -33.53 6.52
CA ASN A 2 12.04 -32.70 5.73
C ASN A 2 12.51 -31.25 5.76
N ASN A 3 13.03 -30.77 4.64
CA ASN A 3 13.17 -29.33 4.40
C ASN A 3 12.12 -28.93 3.36
N LYS A 4 10.99 -28.41 3.82
CA LYS A 4 10.03 -27.70 2.96
C LYS A 4 9.29 -26.70 3.84
N SER A 5 9.89 -25.51 4.04
CA SER A 5 9.35 -24.49 4.95
C SER A 5 9.70 -23.07 4.50
N GLU A 6 9.70 -22.81 3.20
CA GLU A 6 9.81 -21.43 2.65
C GLU A 6 8.74 -21.11 1.59
N ASP A 7 7.86 -22.06 1.23
CA ASP A 7 6.96 -21.94 0.06
C ASP A 7 5.47 -21.72 0.41
N ASP A 8 5.08 -21.72 1.69
CA ASP A 8 3.67 -21.65 2.12
C ASP A 8 3.15 -20.21 2.37
N ALA A 9 4.03 -19.22 2.53
CA ALA A 9 3.63 -17.84 2.82
C ALA A 9 2.77 -17.17 1.71
N PRO A 10 3.00 -17.43 0.41
CA PRO A 10 2.14 -16.90 -0.65
C PRO A 10 0.72 -17.49 -0.64
N SER A 11 0.57 -18.76 -0.23
CA SER A 11 -0.73 -19.46 -0.19
C SER A 11 -1.61 -18.92 0.96
N VAL A 12 -1.08 -18.88 2.18
CA VAL A 12 -1.86 -18.45 3.36
C VAL A 12 -2.36 -17.01 3.23
N LEU A 13 -1.53 -16.11 2.69
CA LEU A 13 -1.98 -14.75 2.41
C LEU A 13 -3.09 -14.71 1.36
N SER A 14 -2.90 -15.42 0.25
CA SER A 14 -3.87 -15.38 -0.85
C SER A 14 -5.21 -15.96 -0.42
N GLU A 15 -5.19 -17.01 0.39
CA GLU A 15 -6.38 -17.58 1.04
C GLU A 15 -7.03 -16.59 2.01
N GLY A 16 -6.24 -15.88 2.83
CA GLY A 16 -6.76 -14.86 3.74
C GLY A 16 -7.39 -13.67 3.01
N ILE A 17 -6.79 -13.23 1.90
CA ILE A 17 -7.34 -12.16 1.04
C ILE A 17 -8.67 -12.60 0.44
N ALA A 18 -8.75 -13.82 -0.07
CA ALA A 18 -9.98 -14.39 -0.62
C ALA A 18 -11.06 -14.55 0.46
N LEU A 19 -10.69 -15.03 1.66
CA LEU A 19 -11.60 -15.21 2.78
C LEU A 19 -12.20 -13.89 3.27
N LEU A 20 -11.41 -12.82 3.25
CA LEU A 20 -11.82 -11.48 3.68
C LEU A 20 -12.46 -10.64 2.56
N ASP A 21 -12.63 -11.22 1.36
CA ASP A 21 -13.04 -10.50 0.14
C ASP A 21 -12.23 -9.20 -0.07
N ALA A 22 -10.95 -9.24 0.28
CA ALA A 22 -10.07 -8.10 0.21
C ALA A 22 -9.47 -7.98 -1.20
N SER A 23 -9.24 -6.75 -1.66
CA SER A 23 -8.47 -6.54 -2.89
C SER A 23 -7.00 -6.85 -2.61
N ARG A 24 -6.43 -7.79 -3.38
CA ARG A 24 -4.99 -8.12 -3.30
C ARG A 24 -4.10 -6.89 -3.41
N VAL A 25 -4.41 -6.01 -4.36
CA VAL A 25 -3.68 -4.76 -4.57
C VAL A 25 -3.71 -3.86 -3.34
N ARG A 26 -4.87 -3.71 -2.69
CA ARG A 26 -4.98 -2.91 -1.46
C ARG A 26 -4.19 -3.51 -0.30
N VAL A 27 -4.15 -4.83 -0.20
CA VAL A 27 -3.34 -5.52 0.84
C VAL A 27 -1.85 -5.33 0.59
N ASP A 28 -1.39 -5.45 -0.66
CA ASP A 28 0.01 -5.19 -1.02
C ASP A 28 0.40 -3.72 -0.77
N LEU A 29 -0.49 -2.78 -1.08
CA LEU A 29 -0.30 -1.35 -0.80
C LEU A 29 -0.19 -1.08 0.71
N LEU A 30 -1.08 -1.65 1.52
CA LEU A 30 -1.03 -1.53 2.98
C LEU A 30 0.24 -2.14 3.57
N ARG A 31 0.70 -3.27 3.03
CA ARG A 31 1.96 -3.90 3.46
C ARG A 31 3.15 -2.99 3.21
N LEU A 32 3.25 -2.40 2.03
CA LEU A 32 4.29 -1.40 1.73
C LEU A 32 4.18 -0.20 2.68
N MET A 33 2.97 0.33 2.89
CA MET A 33 2.74 1.45 3.81
C MET A 33 3.05 1.13 5.28
N LEU A 34 2.97 -0.14 5.69
CA LEU A 34 3.35 -0.56 7.03
C LEU A 34 4.87 -0.74 7.18
N ALA A 35 5.55 -1.15 6.11
CA ALA A 35 7.00 -1.32 6.07
C ALA A 35 7.78 0.00 5.95
N HIS A 36 7.14 1.03 5.37
CA HIS A 36 7.69 2.37 5.23
C HIS A 36 6.97 3.36 6.17
N ASP A 37 7.56 4.53 6.41
CA ASP A 37 6.92 5.54 7.26
C ASP A 37 5.92 6.38 6.46
N GLU A 38 6.34 6.89 5.30
CA GLU A 38 5.50 7.61 4.34
C GLU A 38 5.92 7.25 2.90
N LEU A 39 4.95 7.16 1.99
CA LEU A 39 5.19 6.93 0.56
C LEU A 39 4.31 7.85 -0.30
N THR A 40 4.78 8.18 -1.49
CA THR A 40 4.06 8.93 -2.51
C THR A 40 3.40 8.00 -3.52
N ALA A 41 2.47 8.53 -4.31
CA ALA A 41 1.84 7.78 -5.39
C ALA A 41 2.85 7.29 -6.45
N ILE A 42 3.93 8.04 -6.70
CA ILE A 42 4.97 7.63 -7.67
C ILE A 42 5.74 6.43 -7.14
N GLU A 43 6.16 6.46 -5.87
CA GLU A 43 6.87 5.32 -5.25
C GLU A 43 6.01 4.06 -5.23
N LEU A 44 4.70 4.20 -5.01
CA LEU A 44 3.77 3.07 -5.08
C LEU A 44 3.55 2.54 -6.50
N MET A 45 3.49 3.42 -7.50
CA MET A 45 3.40 3.01 -8.91
C MET A 45 4.61 2.16 -9.28
N ASP A 46 5.81 2.63 -8.92
CA ASP A 46 7.06 1.94 -9.22
C ASP A 46 7.16 0.61 -8.48
N ALA A 47 6.75 0.56 -7.21
CA ALA A 47 6.83 -0.65 -6.38
C ALA A 47 5.82 -1.74 -6.76
N LEU A 48 4.63 -1.36 -7.25
CA LEU A 48 3.54 -2.30 -7.55
C LEU A 48 3.26 -2.45 -9.06
N GLU A 49 4.04 -1.79 -9.91
CA GLU A 49 3.85 -1.73 -11.36
C GLU A 49 2.44 -1.26 -11.77
N LEU A 50 1.88 -0.32 -11.01
CA LEU A 50 0.53 0.19 -11.22
C LEU A 50 0.53 1.51 -11.98
N THR A 51 -0.57 1.77 -12.69
CA THR A 51 -0.80 3.07 -13.30
C THR A 51 -1.14 4.12 -12.23
N ARG A 52 -0.90 5.39 -12.54
CA ARG A 52 -1.30 6.53 -11.67
C ARG A 52 -2.79 6.49 -11.30
N ILE A 53 -3.65 6.16 -12.26
CA ILE A 53 -5.10 6.07 -12.03
C ILE A 53 -5.42 4.91 -11.09
N GLY A 54 -4.79 3.75 -11.29
CA GLY A 54 -4.97 2.57 -10.43
C GLY A 54 -4.54 2.84 -8.99
N VAL A 55 -3.34 3.39 -8.80
CA VAL A 55 -2.83 3.78 -7.48
C VAL A 55 -3.74 4.82 -6.83
N GLY A 56 -4.13 5.86 -7.57
CA GLY A 56 -5.01 6.92 -7.06
C GLY A 56 -6.36 6.40 -6.57
N LYS A 57 -6.97 5.46 -7.31
CA LYS A 57 -8.22 4.80 -6.90
C LYS A 57 -8.06 4.05 -5.57
N HIS A 58 -7.03 3.22 -5.47
CA HIS A 58 -6.80 2.43 -4.24
C HIS A 58 -6.43 3.29 -3.03
N LEU A 59 -5.62 4.34 -3.24
CA LEU A 59 -5.31 5.31 -2.19
C LEU A 59 -6.58 6.01 -1.69
N ASN A 60 -7.44 6.47 -2.60
CA ASN A 60 -8.69 7.11 -2.22
C ASN A 60 -9.60 6.17 -1.41
N GLU A 61 -9.80 4.95 -1.90
CA GLU A 61 -10.60 3.92 -1.18
C GLU A 61 -10.04 3.63 0.22
N LEU A 62 -8.72 3.54 0.37
CA LEU A 62 -8.08 3.25 1.66
C LEU A 62 -8.08 4.45 2.62
N THR A 63 -7.92 5.68 2.10
CA THR A 63 -8.09 6.91 2.87
C THR A 63 -9.53 7.05 3.36
N GLU A 64 -10.52 6.83 2.50
CA GLU A 64 -11.95 6.87 2.85
C GLU A 64 -12.32 5.81 3.90
N ALA A 65 -11.66 4.64 3.85
CA ALA A 65 -11.79 3.60 4.86
C ALA A 65 -11.08 3.91 6.19
N GLY A 66 -10.36 5.04 6.30
CA GLY A 66 -9.61 5.43 7.49
C GLY A 66 -8.36 4.59 7.74
N LEU A 67 -7.84 3.91 6.70
CA LEU A 67 -6.65 3.06 6.81
C LEU A 67 -5.36 3.81 6.46
N LEU A 68 -5.48 4.95 5.79
CA LEU A 68 -4.36 5.82 5.42
C LEU A 68 -4.60 7.25 5.90
N ILE A 69 -3.50 7.92 6.25
CA ILE A 69 -3.47 9.35 6.57
C ILE A 69 -2.71 10.07 5.46
N GLU A 70 -3.30 11.13 4.92
CA GLU A 70 -2.69 11.97 3.88
C GLU A 70 -1.97 13.17 4.50
N ARG A 71 -0.78 13.47 3.98
CA ARG A 71 -0.02 14.69 4.29
C ARG A 71 0.38 15.39 3.00
N ARG A 72 -0.10 16.61 2.81
CA ARG A 72 0.28 17.47 1.68
C ARG A 72 1.52 18.27 2.02
N ALA A 73 2.46 18.36 1.09
CA ALA A 73 3.68 19.14 1.22
C ALA A 73 4.06 19.80 -0.10
N THR A 74 5.00 20.73 -0.05
CA THR A 74 5.66 21.25 -1.26
C THR A 74 6.81 20.32 -1.63
N HIS A 75 6.90 19.98 -2.91
CA HIS A 75 8.01 19.19 -3.42
C HIS A 75 9.34 19.87 -3.06
N PRO A 76 10.40 19.13 -2.64
CA PRO A 76 11.67 19.72 -2.19
C PRO A 76 12.33 20.63 -3.22
N ARG A 77 12.03 20.44 -4.51
CA ARG A 77 12.52 21.28 -5.62
C ARG A 77 11.63 22.49 -5.93
N GLY A 78 10.59 22.76 -5.15
CA GLY A 78 9.66 23.89 -5.32
C GLY A 78 8.68 23.75 -6.50
N THR A 79 8.70 22.63 -7.22
CA THR A 79 8.00 22.43 -8.51
C THR A 79 6.53 22.03 -8.41
N GLY A 80 5.95 21.95 -7.21
CA GLY A 80 4.53 21.61 -7.04
C GLY A 80 4.20 20.99 -5.69
N GLY A 81 2.93 20.64 -5.48
CA GLY A 81 2.49 19.88 -4.33
C GLY A 81 2.81 18.39 -4.46
N VAL A 82 3.23 17.77 -3.37
CA VAL A 82 3.38 16.32 -3.23
C VAL A 82 2.48 15.85 -2.09
N ILE A 83 1.89 14.67 -2.25
CA ILE A 83 1.10 14.02 -1.20
C ILE A 83 1.86 12.79 -0.76
N TYR A 84 2.02 12.68 0.56
CA TYR A 84 2.56 11.53 1.24
C TYR A 84 1.40 10.82 1.94
N TRP A 85 1.38 9.49 1.86
CA TRP A 85 0.46 8.64 2.59
C TRP A 85 1.24 7.80 3.59
N ARG A 86 0.62 7.53 4.73
CA ARG A 86 1.09 6.55 5.72
C ARG A 86 -0.06 5.72 6.23
N ALA A 87 0.24 4.50 6.68
CA ALA A 87 -0.75 3.68 7.37
C ALA A 87 -1.25 4.37 8.64
N ASP A 88 -2.58 4.42 8.82
CA ASP A 88 -3.16 4.75 10.11
C ASP A 88 -2.97 3.57 11.05
N ARG A 89 -2.17 3.77 12.10
CA ARG A 89 -1.86 2.76 13.11
C ARG A 89 -2.73 2.93 14.38
N GLY A 90 -3.74 3.81 14.36
CA GLY A 90 -4.77 3.91 15.39
C GLY A 90 -4.24 4.27 16.78
N ARG A 91 -3.38 5.29 16.89
CA ARG A 91 -3.00 5.82 18.22
C ARG A 91 -4.16 6.49 18.93
#